data_AF-A0A0F4GHK0-F1
#
_entry.id   AF-A0A0F4GHK0-F1
#
_cell.length_a   1.000
_cell.length_b   1.000
_cell.length_c   1.000
_cell.angle_alpha   90.00
_cell.angle_beta   90.00
_cell.angle_gamma   90.00
#
_symmetry.space_group_name_H-M   'P 1'
#
loop_
_entity.id
_entity.type
_entity.pdbx_description
1 polymer ?
#
loop_
_entity_poly.entity_id
_entity_poly.type
_entity_poly.pdbx_seq_one_letter_code
_entity_poly.pdbx_strand_id
1 'polypeptide(L)'
;MATKAPTLAEAQKLNQECELPNPEAPSSYQLGIYSAFRPPPFSTKPSEWERLAREKVPVANFGYVFGSASSHRTYASNIAAFDQYCLKPSMLVNATRRDLRVELFGGREVLRHPILVAPVGVQKIMHADAEEATARACREVGVPMILSTAATRTIEEVATANGDGQRWYQLYWPRPQHEAITASLLHRAKSNGYTTLVVTLDTFTLAWRPTDLDSAYLPFLFGDGCQIGHSDPIFNAQYGAQLAADPRTAKEKLAEAWGIIKRNGTIFGAAKIVANAKLIAKSRAWLDVMNSGTYREWSHLEILKKLWDGPIVLKGIQTVEDARRAAEYGMSGIIVSNHGGRQLDGAIASLDALAEIAADETVKSSSMDILFDSGIRTGSDVLKALALGAKAVLVARPYMYGLAIGGQHGVEHVLRCLLADTDNSLANLGKRSIKDIGRGDLQIRGEAKL
;
A
#
# COMPACT_ATOMS: atom_id res chain seq x y z
N MET A 1 -24.08 -23.90 -53.88
CA MET A 1 -22.78 -24.26 -54.47
C MET A 1 -21.80 -24.46 -53.33
N ALA A 2 -21.21 -25.65 -53.18
CA ALA A 2 -20.19 -25.89 -52.17
C ALA A 2 -18.89 -25.20 -52.62
N THR A 3 -18.46 -24.16 -51.91
CA THR A 3 -17.18 -23.51 -52.15
C THR A 3 -16.05 -24.50 -51.83
N LYS A 4 -15.26 -24.86 -52.83
CA LYS A 4 -14.09 -25.74 -52.67
C LYS A 4 -13.09 -25.04 -51.76
N ALA A 5 -12.59 -25.73 -50.74
CA ALA A 5 -11.58 -25.18 -49.84
C ALA A 5 -10.30 -24.79 -50.60
N PRO A 6 -9.63 -23.68 -50.23
CA PRO A 6 -8.42 -23.22 -50.91
C PRO A 6 -7.28 -24.23 -50.76
N THR A 7 -6.45 -24.33 -51.79
CA THR A 7 -5.15 -25.03 -51.73
C THR A 7 -4.20 -24.33 -50.75
N LEU A 8 -3.15 -25.01 -50.27
CA LEU A 8 -2.16 -24.38 -49.37
C LEU A 8 -1.52 -23.13 -49.96
N ALA A 9 -1.25 -23.11 -51.27
CA ALA A 9 -0.70 -21.96 -51.96
C ALA A 9 -1.69 -20.78 -52.04
N GLU A 10 -2.99 -21.07 -52.19
CA GLU A 10 -4.05 -20.05 -52.12
C GLU A 10 -4.25 -19.55 -50.69
N ALA A 11 -4.17 -20.45 -49.70
CA ALA A 11 -4.27 -20.09 -48.28
C ALA A 11 -3.10 -19.21 -47.81
N GLN A 12 -1.88 -19.43 -48.30
CA GLN A 12 -0.74 -18.57 -48.00
C GLN A 12 -0.95 -17.11 -48.44
N LYS A 13 -1.70 -16.89 -49.53
CA LYS A 13 -2.08 -15.54 -49.98
C LYS A 13 -3.11 -14.87 -49.06
N LEU A 14 -3.75 -15.62 -48.15
CA LEU A 14 -4.68 -15.10 -47.14
C LEU A 14 -3.96 -14.64 -45.88
N ASN A 15 -2.65 -14.87 -45.75
CA ASN A 15 -1.87 -14.35 -44.64
C ASN A 15 -1.92 -12.82 -44.66
N GLN A 16 -2.17 -12.23 -43.50
CA GLN A 16 -2.22 -10.77 -43.32
C GLN A 16 -1.01 -10.33 -42.50
N GLU A 17 -0.52 -9.12 -42.77
CA GLU A 17 0.41 -8.47 -41.84
C GLU A 17 -0.28 -8.28 -40.49
N CYS A 18 0.40 -8.68 -39.42
CA CYS A 18 -0.12 -8.56 -38.06
C CYS A 18 0.83 -7.75 -37.18
N GLU A 19 0.24 -7.03 -36.23
CA GLU A 19 1.02 -6.39 -35.17
C GLU A 19 1.72 -7.47 -34.34
N LEU A 20 2.99 -7.24 -34.00
CA LEU A 20 3.74 -8.16 -33.15
C LEU A 20 3.59 -7.78 -31.66
N PRO A 21 3.56 -8.77 -30.74
CA PRO A 21 3.53 -8.49 -29.31
C PRO A 21 4.74 -7.65 -28.86
N ASN A 22 4.53 -6.77 -27.88
CA ASN A 22 5.63 -6.04 -27.26
C ASN A 22 6.47 -7.00 -26.39
N PRO A 23 7.77 -7.22 -26.68
CA PRO A 23 8.62 -8.12 -25.88
C PRO A 23 8.83 -7.62 -24.44
N GLU A 24 8.68 -6.32 -24.20
CA GLU A 24 8.81 -5.69 -22.87
C GLU A 24 7.47 -5.56 -22.13
N ALA A 25 6.36 -6.11 -22.67
CA ALA A 25 5.08 -6.10 -21.97
C ALA A 25 5.17 -6.89 -20.65
N PRO A 26 4.43 -6.52 -19.59
CA PRO A 26 4.49 -7.27 -18.34
C PRO A 26 4.14 -8.76 -18.47
N SER A 27 3.26 -9.12 -19.42
CA SER A 27 2.94 -10.52 -19.75
C SER A 27 4.13 -11.35 -20.23
N SER A 28 5.23 -10.72 -20.68
CA SER A 28 6.47 -11.43 -21.04
C SER A 28 7.06 -12.20 -19.85
N TYR A 29 6.75 -11.80 -18.61
CA TYR A 29 7.12 -12.55 -17.41
C TYR A 29 6.56 -13.98 -17.42
N GLN A 30 5.32 -14.16 -17.85
CA GLN A 30 4.70 -15.49 -17.99
C GLN A 30 5.43 -16.33 -19.07
N LEU A 31 5.75 -15.72 -20.21
CA LEU A 31 6.49 -16.40 -21.28
C LEU A 31 7.90 -16.79 -20.83
N GLY A 32 8.56 -15.94 -20.04
CA GLY A 32 9.86 -16.23 -19.43
C GLY A 32 9.80 -17.44 -18.49
N ILE A 33 8.73 -17.57 -17.70
CA ILE A 33 8.52 -18.75 -16.84
C ILE A 33 8.39 -20.03 -17.67
N TYR A 34 7.56 -20.03 -18.72
CA TYR A 34 7.43 -21.22 -19.58
C TYR A 34 8.74 -21.57 -20.29
N SER A 35 9.45 -20.55 -20.78
CA SER A 35 10.71 -20.72 -21.52
C SER A 35 11.89 -21.14 -20.65
N ALA A 36 11.76 -21.05 -19.32
CA ALA A 36 12.81 -21.50 -18.39
C ALA A 36 12.86 -23.03 -18.24
N PHE A 37 11.85 -23.76 -18.72
CA PHE A 37 11.71 -25.22 -18.58
C PHE A 37 11.86 -25.73 -17.13
N ARG A 38 11.59 -24.87 -16.15
CA ARG A 38 11.60 -25.19 -14.72
C ARG A 38 10.61 -24.30 -13.96
N PRO A 39 10.05 -24.75 -12.83
CA PRO A 39 9.17 -23.92 -12.00
C PRO A 39 9.88 -22.65 -11.51
N PRO A 40 9.16 -21.51 -11.36
CA PRO A 40 9.71 -20.33 -10.74
C PRO A 40 10.04 -20.59 -9.25
N PRO A 41 10.97 -19.83 -8.65
CA PRO A 41 11.39 -20.03 -7.26
C PRO A 41 10.27 -19.78 -6.23
N PHE A 42 9.24 -19.02 -6.61
CA PHE A 42 8.09 -18.71 -5.76
C PHE A 42 6.79 -19.04 -6.49
N SER A 43 5.75 -19.40 -5.74
CA SER A 43 4.42 -19.70 -6.30
C SER A 43 3.87 -18.50 -7.08
N THR A 44 3.26 -18.73 -8.24
CA THR A 44 2.52 -17.71 -8.99
C THR A 44 1.06 -17.60 -8.55
N LYS A 45 0.61 -18.42 -7.59
CA LYS A 45 -0.77 -18.44 -7.09
C LYS A 45 -0.92 -17.44 -5.93
N PRO A 46 -1.70 -16.35 -6.07
CA PRO A 46 -1.87 -15.38 -5.00
C PRO A 46 -2.40 -15.97 -3.68
N SER A 47 -3.23 -17.02 -3.77
CA SER A 47 -3.78 -17.74 -2.62
C SER A 47 -2.72 -18.43 -1.75
N GLU A 48 -1.55 -18.76 -2.31
CA GLU A 48 -0.49 -19.46 -1.58
C GLU A 48 0.46 -18.51 -0.83
N TRP A 49 0.58 -17.25 -1.27
CA TRP A 49 1.58 -16.33 -0.71
C TRP A 49 1.41 -16.10 0.78
N GLU A 50 0.16 -16.02 1.27
CA GLU A 50 -0.09 -15.86 2.69
C GLU A 50 0.43 -17.05 3.51
N ARG A 51 0.09 -18.28 3.10
CA ARG A 51 0.52 -19.49 3.79
C ARG A 51 2.04 -19.60 3.79
N LEU A 52 2.67 -19.36 2.63
CA LEU A 52 4.12 -19.40 2.47
C LEU A 52 4.82 -18.35 3.34
N ALA A 53 4.28 -17.13 3.44
CA ALA A 53 4.83 -16.09 4.31
C ALA A 53 4.69 -16.46 5.80
N ARG A 54 3.55 -17.05 6.19
CA ARG A 54 3.29 -17.52 7.56
C ARG A 54 4.31 -18.56 8.02
N GLU A 55 4.78 -19.41 7.10
CA GLU A 55 5.79 -20.44 7.38
C GLU A 55 7.21 -19.87 7.53
N LYS A 56 7.46 -18.63 7.12
CA LYS A 56 8.80 -18.03 7.06
C LYS A 56 9.14 -17.08 8.20
N VAL A 57 8.13 -16.57 8.91
CA VAL A 57 8.33 -15.53 9.93
C VAL A 57 7.71 -15.96 11.27
N PRO A 58 8.16 -15.41 12.40
CA PRO A 58 7.55 -15.70 13.70
C PRO A 58 6.04 -15.40 13.71
N VAL A 59 5.28 -16.21 14.44
CA VAL A 59 3.80 -16.13 14.50
C VAL A 59 3.32 -14.71 14.87
N ALA A 60 3.95 -14.06 15.86
CA ALA A 60 3.57 -12.71 16.26
C ALA A 60 3.84 -11.67 15.16
N ASN A 61 4.96 -11.81 14.43
CA ASN A 61 5.30 -10.92 13.31
C ASN A 61 4.30 -11.07 12.16
N PHE A 62 3.99 -12.32 11.78
CA PHE A 62 2.96 -12.60 10.78
C PHE A 62 1.59 -12.06 11.25
N GLY A 63 1.24 -12.33 12.51
CA GLY A 63 0.01 -11.89 13.15
C GLY A 63 -0.18 -10.38 13.08
N TYR A 64 0.89 -9.59 13.24
CA TYR A 64 0.83 -8.13 13.12
C TYR A 64 0.51 -7.63 11.71
N VAL A 65 0.98 -8.31 10.66
CA VAL A 65 0.69 -7.96 9.25
C VAL A 65 -0.68 -8.48 8.80
N PHE A 66 -1.01 -9.71 9.18
CA PHE A 66 -2.28 -10.35 8.82
C PHE A 66 -3.46 -9.78 9.61
N GLY A 67 -3.29 -9.65 10.93
CA GLY A 67 -4.29 -9.25 11.91
C GLY A 67 -5.08 -8.02 11.49
N SER A 68 -6.35 -8.00 11.83
CA SER A 68 -7.28 -6.93 11.43
C SER A 68 -8.07 -6.45 12.65
N ALA A 69 -8.88 -5.41 12.47
CA ALA A 69 -9.65 -4.87 13.58
C ALA A 69 -10.71 -5.87 14.04
N SER A 70 -10.93 -5.93 15.36
CA SER A 70 -11.99 -6.66 16.04
C SER A 70 -12.23 -8.07 15.48
N SER A 71 -13.31 -8.28 14.72
CA SER A 71 -13.75 -9.60 14.23
C SER A 71 -13.27 -9.94 12.81
N HIS A 72 -12.42 -9.09 12.20
CA HIS A 72 -11.92 -9.22 10.83
C HIS A 72 -13.01 -9.16 9.75
N ARG A 73 -14.23 -8.72 10.07
CA ARG A 73 -15.35 -8.70 9.14
C ARG A 73 -15.09 -7.73 7.98
N THR A 74 -14.64 -6.51 8.27
CA THR A 74 -14.32 -5.54 7.20
C THR A 74 -13.17 -6.04 6.31
N TYR A 75 -12.18 -6.74 6.88
CA TYR A 75 -11.13 -7.39 6.07
C TYR A 75 -11.71 -8.43 5.11
N ALA A 76 -12.60 -9.31 5.58
CA ALA A 76 -13.25 -10.31 4.75
C ALA A 76 -14.16 -9.65 3.68
N SER A 77 -14.94 -8.64 4.07
CA SER A 77 -15.80 -7.87 3.17
C SER A 77 -15.03 -7.19 2.04
N ASN A 78 -13.84 -6.65 2.32
CA ASN A 78 -12.98 -6.06 1.28
C ASN A 78 -12.60 -7.03 0.16
N ILE A 79 -12.37 -8.30 0.50
CA ILE A 79 -12.03 -9.34 -0.48
C ILE A 79 -13.30 -9.79 -1.21
N ALA A 80 -14.37 -10.08 -0.45
CA ALA A 80 -15.64 -10.55 -1.00
C ALA A 80 -16.32 -9.55 -1.93
N ALA A 81 -16.11 -8.24 -1.75
CA ALA A 81 -16.70 -7.21 -2.61
C ALA A 81 -16.29 -7.36 -4.09
N PHE A 82 -15.08 -7.87 -4.38
CA PHE A 82 -14.63 -8.11 -5.75
C PHE A 82 -15.44 -9.20 -6.47
N ASP A 83 -16.04 -10.14 -5.73
CA ASP A 83 -16.87 -11.23 -6.30
C ASP A 83 -18.24 -10.75 -6.77
N GLN A 84 -18.64 -9.53 -6.37
CA GLN A 84 -19.87 -8.91 -6.84
C GLN A 84 -19.75 -8.34 -8.25
N TYR A 85 -18.53 -8.04 -8.71
CA TYR A 85 -18.28 -7.44 -10.01
C TYR A 85 -17.65 -8.45 -10.96
N CYS A 86 -18.33 -8.73 -12.07
CA CYS A 86 -17.85 -9.60 -13.15
C CYS A 86 -17.40 -8.75 -14.35
N LEU A 87 -16.21 -9.01 -14.88
CA LEU A 87 -15.72 -8.38 -16.11
C LEU A 87 -16.43 -8.99 -17.33
N LYS A 88 -16.76 -8.18 -18.34
CA LYS A 88 -17.40 -8.60 -19.60
C LYS A 88 -16.41 -8.58 -20.77
N PRO A 89 -15.84 -9.74 -21.15
CA PRO A 89 -14.90 -9.83 -22.27
C PRO A 89 -15.52 -9.41 -23.62
N SER A 90 -14.74 -8.72 -24.44
CA SER A 90 -15.08 -8.42 -25.84
C SER A 90 -14.19 -9.23 -26.80
N MET A 91 -14.80 -9.87 -27.80
CA MET A 91 -14.11 -10.73 -28.77
C MET A 91 -13.73 -9.96 -30.05
N LEU A 92 -12.77 -10.50 -30.81
CA LEU A 92 -12.29 -9.92 -32.08
C LEU A 92 -11.75 -8.48 -31.97
N VAL A 93 -11.22 -8.11 -30.79
CA VAL A 93 -10.49 -6.86 -30.59
C VAL A 93 -8.98 -7.13 -30.74
N ASN A 94 -8.29 -6.36 -31.58
CA ASN A 94 -6.84 -6.41 -31.65
C ASN A 94 -6.21 -5.73 -30.42
N ALA A 95 -5.98 -6.52 -29.37
CA ALA A 95 -5.31 -6.12 -28.13
C ALA A 95 -3.84 -6.60 -28.08
N THR A 96 -3.17 -6.75 -29.24
CA THR A 96 -1.81 -7.31 -29.31
C THR A 96 -0.78 -6.48 -28.53
N ARG A 97 -0.88 -5.15 -28.62
CA ARG A 97 -0.12 -4.20 -27.79
C ARG A 97 -1.09 -3.44 -26.88
N ARG A 98 -0.70 -3.30 -25.61
CA ARG A 98 -1.53 -2.68 -24.57
C ARG A 98 -0.80 -1.51 -23.90
N ASP A 99 -1.56 -0.47 -23.58
CA ASP A 99 -1.06 0.70 -22.84
C ASP A 99 -1.59 0.69 -21.40
N LEU A 100 -0.67 0.52 -20.46
CA LEU A 100 -0.92 0.50 -19.02
C LEU A 100 -0.54 1.82 -18.32
N ARG A 101 -0.10 2.83 -19.07
CA ARG A 101 0.40 4.08 -18.48
C ARG A 101 -0.73 4.88 -17.83
N VAL A 102 -0.43 5.47 -16.67
CA VAL A 102 -1.35 6.32 -15.92
C VAL A 102 -0.70 7.68 -15.72
N GLU A 103 -1.43 8.74 -16.04
CA GLU A 103 -1.07 10.11 -15.70
C GLU A 103 -1.89 10.55 -14.49
N LEU A 104 -1.20 10.98 -13.43
CA LEU A 104 -1.80 11.48 -12.22
C LEU A 104 -1.45 12.96 -11.98
N PHE A 105 -2.35 13.65 -11.28
CA PHE A 105 -2.23 15.00 -10.74
C PHE A 105 -1.87 16.02 -11.83
N GLY A 106 -2.57 15.95 -12.97
CA GLY A 106 -2.31 16.80 -14.13
C GLY A 106 -0.98 16.51 -14.82
N GLY A 107 -0.53 15.26 -14.80
CA GLY A 107 0.71 14.81 -15.44
C GLY A 107 1.97 15.04 -14.61
N ARG A 108 1.84 15.47 -13.34
CA ARG A 108 2.97 15.61 -12.41
C ARG A 108 3.58 14.25 -12.03
N GLU A 109 2.79 13.19 -12.08
CA GLU A 109 3.24 11.82 -11.87
C GLU A 109 2.82 10.98 -13.07
N VAL A 110 3.76 10.24 -13.66
CA VAL A 110 3.49 9.33 -14.78
C VAL A 110 3.92 7.93 -14.37
N LEU A 111 2.94 7.03 -14.23
CA LEU A 111 3.17 5.66 -13.85
C LEU A 111 3.27 4.79 -15.10
N ARG A 112 4.19 3.82 -15.10
CA ARG A 112 4.31 2.82 -16.17
C ARG A 112 3.12 1.84 -16.19
N HIS A 113 2.51 1.64 -15.03
CA HIS A 113 1.42 0.69 -14.80
C HIS A 113 0.47 1.23 -13.72
N PRO A 114 -0.78 0.73 -13.63
CA PRO A 114 -1.78 1.22 -12.67
C PRO A 114 -1.60 0.62 -11.25
N ILE A 115 -0.39 0.21 -10.87
CA ILE A 115 -0.10 -0.45 -9.60
C ILE A 115 1.00 0.30 -8.87
N LEU A 116 0.78 0.57 -7.58
CA LEU A 116 1.75 1.09 -6.63
C LEU A 116 1.89 0.15 -5.43
N VAL A 117 3.02 0.26 -4.72
CA VAL A 117 3.19 -0.37 -3.41
C VAL A 117 2.60 0.55 -2.33
N ALA A 118 1.61 0.04 -1.60
CA ALA A 118 0.96 0.75 -0.50
C ALA A 118 1.91 0.96 0.68
N PRO A 119 1.74 2.04 1.47
CA PRO A 119 2.54 2.25 2.67
C PRO A 119 2.24 1.20 3.73
N VAL A 120 3.20 0.31 3.97
CA VAL A 120 3.21 -0.61 5.11
C VAL A 120 4.50 -0.38 5.87
N GLY A 121 4.38 0.03 7.13
CA GLY A 121 5.50 0.21 8.04
C GLY A 121 6.00 -1.11 8.64
N VAL A 122 7.08 -1.00 9.42
CA VAL A 122 7.65 -2.09 10.20
C VAL A 122 8.10 -3.31 9.38
N GLN A 123 8.61 -3.12 8.17
CA GLN A 123 8.87 -4.23 7.25
C GLN A 123 9.95 -5.21 7.75
N LYS A 124 10.84 -4.77 8.64
CA LYS A 124 11.89 -5.59 9.25
C LYS A 124 11.36 -6.84 9.97
N ILE A 125 10.12 -6.83 10.46
CA ILE A 125 9.54 -7.99 11.12
C ILE A 125 9.25 -9.14 10.13
N MET A 126 9.13 -8.82 8.84
CA MET A 126 8.89 -9.78 7.78
C MET A 126 10.19 -10.23 7.10
N HIS A 127 11.18 -9.35 6.99
CA HIS A 127 12.50 -9.70 6.44
C HIS A 127 13.56 -8.71 6.92
N ALA A 128 14.80 -9.17 7.16
CA ALA A 128 15.87 -8.34 7.71
C ALA A 128 16.16 -7.06 6.87
N ASP A 129 16.13 -7.19 5.54
CA ASP A 129 16.36 -6.09 4.59
C ASP A 129 15.23 -5.05 4.53
N ALA A 130 14.06 -5.37 5.10
CA ALA A 130 12.97 -4.43 5.36
C ALA A 130 12.58 -3.54 4.15
N GLU A 131 12.36 -2.24 4.39
CA GLU A 131 11.93 -1.28 3.38
C GLU A 131 12.94 -1.09 2.24
N GLU A 132 14.23 -1.34 2.45
CA GLU A 132 15.24 -1.23 1.39
C GLU A 132 15.09 -2.32 0.32
N ALA A 133 14.73 -3.55 0.72
CA ALA A 133 14.43 -4.62 -0.23
C ALA A 133 13.20 -4.28 -1.07
N THR A 134 12.15 -3.76 -0.44
CA THR A 134 10.95 -3.29 -1.15
C THR A 134 11.27 -2.12 -2.08
N ALA A 135 12.11 -1.18 -1.65
CA ALA A 135 12.57 -0.05 -2.46
C ALA A 135 13.34 -0.49 -3.71
N ARG A 136 14.29 -1.42 -3.57
CA ARG A 136 15.03 -1.98 -4.72
C ARG A 136 14.11 -2.74 -5.66
N ALA A 137 13.19 -3.56 -5.14
CA ALA A 137 12.22 -4.29 -5.94
C ALA A 137 11.28 -3.35 -6.73
N CYS A 138 10.80 -2.29 -6.09
CA CYS A 138 9.95 -1.26 -6.71
C CYS A 138 10.67 -0.58 -7.88
N ARG A 139 11.94 -0.18 -7.67
CA ARG A 139 12.80 0.36 -8.72
C ARG A 139 12.96 -0.62 -9.88
N GLU A 140 13.33 -1.86 -9.58
CA GLU A 140 13.60 -2.90 -10.58
C GLU A 140 12.38 -3.26 -11.43
N VAL A 141 11.20 -3.32 -10.81
CA VAL A 141 9.95 -3.62 -11.53
C VAL A 141 9.33 -2.36 -12.16
N GLY A 142 9.77 -1.16 -11.78
CA GLY A 142 9.20 0.11 -12.23
C GLY A 142 7.85 0.44 -11.59
N VAL A 143 7.61 -0.03 -10.37
CA VAL A 143 6.40 0.24 -9.58
C VAL A 143 6.72 1.30 -8.52
N PRO A 144 5.91 2.37 -8.37
CA PRO A 144 6.17 3.38 -7.35
C PRO A 144 6.06 2.81 -5.93
N MET A 145 6.99 3.20 -5.05
CA MET A 145 6.93 2.88 -3.63
C MET A 145 6.35 4.03 -2.82
N ILE A 146 5.40 3.74 -1.93
CA ILE A 146 4.94 4.70 -0.92
C ILE A 146 5.57 4.31 0.43
N LEU A 147 6.52 5.10 0.95
CA LEU A 147 7.17 4.85 2.24
C LEU A 147 6.28 5.32 3.39
N SER A 148 6.09 4.49 4.42
CA SER A 148 5.37 4.89 5.64
C SER A 148 6.25 5.64 6.65
N THR A 149 5.70 6.62 7.38
CA THR A 149 6.36 7.21 8.58
C THR A 149 6.74 6.14 9.61
N ALA A 150 5.99 5.04 9.68
CA ALA A 150 6.19 3.93 10.61
C ALA A 150 7.24 2.90 10.12
N ALA A 151 8.29 3.35 9.42
CA ALA A 151 9.28 2.47 8.79
C ALA A 151 10.39 2.00 9.73
N THR A 152 10.93 0.83 9.43
CA THR A 152 12.14 0.26 10.06
C THR A 152 13.46 0.72 9.46
N ARG A 153 13.39 1.72 8.58
CA ARG A 153 14.50 2.42 7.93
C ARG A 153 14.19 3.90 7.89
N THR A 154 15.23 4.70 7.77
CA THR A 154 15.12 6.16 7.61
C THR A 154 14.61 6.53 6.22
N ILE A 155 14.14 7.76 6.06
CA ILE A 155 13.71 8.32 4.76
C ILE A 155 14.88 8.23 3.76
N GLU A 156 16.08 8.56 4.24
CA GLU A 156 17.31 8.64 3.47
C GLU A 156 17.81 7.26 3.01
N GLU A 157 17.77 6.25 3.88
CA GLU A 157 18.16 4.86 3.53
C GLU A 157 17.24 4.29 2.45
N VAL A 158 15.92 4.49 2.59
CA VAL A 158 14.95 3.99 1.61
C VAL A 158 15.10 4.72 0.27
N ALA A 159 15.30 6.04 0.28
CA ALA A 159 15.56 6.79 -0.94
C ALA A 159 16.84 6.32 -1.65
N THR A 160 17.90 6.09 -0.89
CA THR A 160 19.17 5.55 -1.41
C THR A 160 18.95 4.18 -2.05
N ALA A 161 18.25 3.27 -1.36
CA ALA A 161 17.93 1.94 -1.88
C ALA A 161 17.01 1.98 -3.11
N ASN A 162 16.11 2.97 -3.20
CA ASN A 162 15.20 3.13 -4.32
C ASN A 162 15.86 3.80 -5.54
N GLY A 163 17.06 4.38 -5.40
CA GLY A 163 17.86 4.91 -6.51
C GLY A 163 17.10 5.94 -7.35
N ASP A 164 16.97 5.73 -8.65
CA ASP A 164 16.16 6.53 -9.58
C ASP A 164 14.69 6.09 -9.69
N GLY A 165 14.25 5.16 -8.83
CA GLY A 165 12.86 4.72 -8.74
C GLY A 165 11.90 5.82 -8.26
N GLN A 166 10.63 5.70 -8.64
CA GLN A 166 9.58 6.62 -8.22
C GLN A 166 9.15 6.31 -6.78
N ARG A 167 9.09 7.35 -5.94
CA ARG A 167 8.78 7.20 -4.51
C ARG A 167 7.94 8.34 -3.96
N TRP A 168 6.95 7.97 -3.16
CA TRP A 168 6.04 8.87 -2.45
C TRP A 168 6.17 8.65 -0.95
N TYR A 169 5.81 9.66 -0.17
CA TYR A 169 5.94 9.62 1.27
C TYR A 169 4.56 9.62 1.92
N GLN A 170 4.27 8.60 2.73
CA GLN A 170 3.08 8.56 3.57
C GLN A 170 3.39 9.13 4.94
N LEU A 171 2.61 10.13 5.32
CA LEU A 171 2.66 10.82 6.59
C LEU A 171 1.58 10.27 7.53
N TYR A 172 2.02 9.62 8.62
CA TYR A 172 1.28 9.69 9.88
C TYR A 172 1.53 11.07 10.46
N TRP A 173 0.50 11.90 10.43
CA TRP A 173 0.62 13.32 10.73
C TRP A 173 0.85 13.50 12.22
N PRO A 174 2.03 14.03 12.64
CA PRO A 174 2.27 14.38 14.03
C PRO A 174 1.10 15.17 14.61
N ARG A 175 0.79 15.04 15.90
CA ARG A 175 -0.28 15.82 16.53
C ARG A 175 -0.06 17.34 16.39
N PRO A 176 -1.11 18.18 16.47
CA PRO A 176 -1.02 19.63 16.21
C PRO A 176 0.09 20.39 16.96
N GLN A 177 0.48 19.93 18.14
CA GLN A 177 1.54 20.55 18.94
C GLN A 177 2.96 20.32 18.38
N HIS A 178 3.12 19.43 17.40
CA HIS A 178 4.42 19.02 16.85
C HIS A 178 4.57 19.37 15.36
N GLU A 179 4.03 20.50 14.88
CA GLU A 179 4.20 20.89 13.46
C GLU A 179 5.64 21.13 13.03
N ALA A 180 6.53 21.47 13.97
CA ALA A 180 7.96 21.54 13.68
C ALA A 180 8.53 20.17 13.27
N ILE A 181 8.03 19.08 13.88
CA ILE A 181 8.37 17.72 13.47
C ILE A 181 7.74 17.43 12.10
N THR A 182 6.46 17.78 11.89
CA THR A 182 5.81 17.64 10.57
C THR A 182 6.66 18.28 9.47
N ALA A 183 7.08 19.53 9.67
CA ALA A 183 7.92 20.26 8.73
C ALA A 183 9.27 19.57 8.49
N SER A 184 9.92 19.07 9.55
CA SER A 184 11.19 18.33 9.45
C SER A 184 11.05 17.05 8.61
N LEU A 185 10.01 16.24 8.88
CA LEU A 185 9.75 15.00 8.13
C LEU A 185 9.52 15.28 6.64
N LEU A 186 8.67 16.27 6.34
CA LEU A 186 8.36 16.65 4.96
C LEU A 186 9.57 17.22 4.24
N HIS A 187 10.37 18.05 4.91
CA HIS A 187 11.61 18.57 4.35
C HIS A 187 12.61 17.45 4.03
N ARG A 188 12.77 16.48 4.94
CA ARG A 188 13.62 15.30 4.72
C ARG A 188 13.12 14.45 3.54
N ALA A 189 11.82 14.17 3.47
CA ALA A 189 11.23 13.46 2.34
C ALA A 189 11.49 14.20 1.02
N LYS A 190 11.17 15.49 0.95
CA LYS A 190 11.37 16.28 -0.27
C LYS A 190 12.85 16.31 -0.71
N SER A 191 13.76 16.50 0.24
CA SER A 191 15.21 16.54 -0.02
C SER A 191 15.76 15.20 -0.54
N ASN A 192 15.02 14.10 -0.35
CA ASN A 192 15.38 12.76 -0.81
C ASN A 192 14.56 12.30 -2.04
N GLY A 193 13.95 13.25 -2.75
CA GLY A 193 13.29 13.00 -4.04
C GLY A 193 11.93 12.30 -3.92
N TYR A 194 11.27 12.39 -2.77
CA TYR A 194 9.88 12.00 -2.66
C TYR A 194 8.99 13.09 -3.30
N THR A 195 8.12 12.69 -4.23
CA THR A 195 7.43 13.65 -5.12
C THR A 195 5.97 13.90 -4.74
N THR A 196 5.32 12.93 -4.11
CA THR A 196 3.91 13.01 -3.66
C THR A 196 3.80 12.72 -2.17
N LEU A 197 2.96 13.49 -1.48
CA LEU A 197 2.63 13.33 -0.06
C LEU A 197 1.30 12.60 0.09
N VAL A 198 1.30 11.47 0.79
CA VAL A 198 0.11 10.70 1.14
C VAL A 198 -0.22 10.91 2.62
N VAL A 199 -1.32 11.55 2.94
CA VAL A 199 -1.72 11.84 4.33
C VAL A 199 -2.71 10.78 4.78
N THR A 200 -2.36 9.97 5.78
CA THR A 200 -3.27 8.94 6.29
C THR A 200 -4.15 9.49 7.40
N LEU A 201 -5.46 9.43 7.20
CA LEU A 201 -6.47 10.06 8.07
C LEU A 201 -7.15 9.07 9.03
N ASP A 202 -6.99 7.77 8.81
CA ASP A 202 -7.76 6.70 9.49
C ASP A 202 -7.03 6.04 10.68
N THR A 203 -5.88 6.58 11.09
CA THR A 203 -5.01 5.96 12.12
C THR A 203 -4.40 6.98 13.10
N PHE A 204 -5.16 7.97 13.56
CA PHE A 204 -4.72 8.84 14.68
C PHE A 204 -4.63 8.09 16.01
N THR A 205 -5.37 6.98 16.12
CA THR A 205 -5.31 6.02 17.21
C THR A 205 -5.11 4.60 16.67
N LEU A 206 -4.49 3.75 17.48
CA LEU A 206 -4.37 2.33 17.16
C LEU A 206 -5.72 1.65 17.39
N ALA A 207 -6.14 0.87 16.41
CA ALA A 207 -7.36 0.09 16.51
C ALA A 207 -7.23 -1.11 17.44
N TRP A 208 -8.39 -1.63 17.86
CA TRP A 208 -8.50 -2.86 18.62
C TRP A 208 -8.22 -4.08 17.72
N ARG A 209 -7.02 -4.68 17.83
CA ARG A 209 -6.61 -5.83 17.02
C ARG A 209 -6.31 -7.02 17.93
N PRO A 210 -7.26 -7.96 18.12
CA PRO A 210 -7.10 -9.09 19.05
C PRO A 210 -5.83 -9.91 18.81
N THR A 211 -5.45 -10.14 17.54
CA THR A 211 -4.20 -10.86 17.20
C THR A 211 -2.95 -10.20 17.82
N ASP A 212 -2.89 -8.87 17.84
CA ASP A 212 -1.79 -8.13 18.45
C ASP A 212 -1.91 -8.13 19.99
N LEU A 213 -3.13 -7.91 20.49
CA LEU A 213 -3.44 -7.75 21.92
C LEU A 213 -3.23 -9.04 22.72
N ASP A 214 -3.65 -10.19 22.20
CA ASP A 214 -3.52 -11.50 22.88
C ASP A 214 -2.05 -11.90 23.09
N SER A 215 -1.15 -11.37 22.26
CA SER A 215 0.30 -11.55 22.37
C SER A 215 1.02 -10.35 22.99
N ALA A 216 0.29 -9.30 23.38
CA ALA A 216 0.83 -8.00 23.78
C ALA A 216 1.93 -7.49 22.83
N TYR A 217 1.76 -7.71 21.53
CA TYR A 217 2.78 -7.52 20.52
C TYR A 217 2.60 -6.18 19.80
N LEU A 218 3.48 -5.23 20.12
CA LEU A 218 3.57 -3.95 19.41
C LEU A 218 5.04 -3.65 19.08
N PRO A 219 5.47 -3.85 17.82
CA PRO A 219 6.90 -3.75 17.44
C PRO A 219 7.49 -2.37 17.71
N PHE A 220 6.67 -1.32 17.58
CA PHE A 220 7.06 0.06 17.89
C PHE A 220 7.64 0.23 19.29
N LEU A 221 7.09 -0.44 20.31
CA LEU A 221 7.59 -0.31 21.67
C LEU A 221 9.05 -0.73 21.80
N PHE A 222 9.51 -1.65 20.94
CA PHE A 222 10.91 -2.10 20.89
C PHE A 222 11.71 -1.42 19.78
N GLY A 223 11.21 -0.30 19.24
CA GLY A 223 11.91 0.57 18.31
C GLY A 223 11.79 0.21 16.84
N ASP A 224 11.19 -0.94 16.49
CA ASP A 224 10.90 -1.27 15.10
C ASP A 224 9.74 -0.40 14.60
N GLY A 225 9.97 0.40 13.56
CA GLY A 225 8.98 1.34 13.02
C GLY A 225 9.14 2.76 13.56
N CYS A 226 10.20 3.02 14.32
CA CYS A 226 10.49 4.33 14.93
C CYS A 226 11.71 5.02 14.28
N GLN A 227 12.32 4.41 13.27
CA GLN A 227 13.61 4.84 12.72
C GLN A 227 13.55 6.25 12.12
N ILE A 228 12.45 6.60 11.46
CA ILE A 228 12.24 7.95 10.93
C ILE A 228 12.23 9.00 12.04
N GLY A 229 11.49 8.77 13.13
CA GLY A 229 11.47 9.67 14.29
C GLY A 229 12.80 9.68 15.03
N HIS A 230 13.41 8.51 15.25
CA HIS A 230 14.67 8.39 15.97
C HIS A 230 15.85 9.04 15.24
N SER A 231 15.76 9.20 13.92
CA SER A 231 16.72 9.95 13.08
C SER A 231 16.32 11.41 12.88
N ASP A 232 15.13 11.83 13.32
CA ASP A 232 14.66 13.19 13.11
C ASP A 232 15.33 14.19 14.09
N PRO A 233 15.99 15.24 13.59
CA PRO A 233 16.72 16.17 14.45
C PRO A 233 15.80 16.95 15.39
N ILE A 234 14.60 17.34 14.92
CA ILE A 234 13.64 18.12 15.72
C ILE A 234 13.04 17.25 16.82
N PHE A 235 12.62 16.02 16.51
CA PHE A 235 12.18 15.07 17.52
C PHE A 235 13.25 14.82 18.58
N ASN A 236 14.50 14.57 18.17
CA ASN A 236 15.58 14.30 19.11
C ASN A 236 15.88 15.49 20.03
N ALA A 237 15.83 16.72 19.51
CA ALA A 237 15.97 17.93 20.31
C ALA A 237 14.83 18.07 21.34
N GLN A 238 13.58 17.87 20.90
CA GLN A 238 12.40 17.96 21.78
C GLN A 238 12.42 16.86 22.87
N TYR A 239 12.78 15.62 22.49
CA TYR A 239 12.90 14.52 23.44
C TYR A 239 14.03 14.76 24.45
N GLY A 240 15.17 15.30 24.01
CA GLY A 240 16.27 15.70 24.89
C GLY A 240 15.84 16.76 25.92
N ALA A 241 15.10 17.79 25.47
CA ALA A 241 14.55 18.81 26.36
C ALA A 241 13.53 18.23 27.35
N GLN A 242 12.67 17.30 26.91
CA GLN A 242 11.72 16.61 27.78
C GLN A 242 12.43 15.78 28.86
N LEU A 243 13.52 15.07 28.51
CA LEU A 243 14.33 14.33 29.47
C LEU A 243 15.02 15.25 30.49
N ALA A 244 15.48 16.43 30.06
CA ALA A 244 16.12 17.41 30.93
C ALA A 244 15.11 18.07 31.89
N ALA A 245 13.85 18.23 31.48
CA ALA A 245 12.78 18.80 32.27
C ALA A 245 12.07 17.79 33.20
N ASP A 246 12.43 16.50 33.16
CA ASP A 246 11.77 15.46 33.96
C ASP A 246 12.13 15.59 35.46
N PRO A 247 11.17 16.00 36.32
CA PRO A 247 11.44 16.28 37.73
C PRO A 247 11.61 15.01 38.58
N ARG A 248 11.36 13.82 38.01
CA ARG A 248 11.43 12.54 38.73
C ARG A 248 12.85 12.24 39.19
N THR A 249 12.97 11.92 40.48
CA THR A 249 14.20 11.48 41.11
C THR A 249 14.66 10.12 40.58
N ALA A 250 15.96 9.80 40.72
CA ALA A 250 16.49 8.49 40.35
C ALA A 250 15.77 7.33 41.05
N LYS A 251 15.26 7.56 42.27
CA LYS A 251 14.50 6.59 43.06
C LYS A 251 13.12 6.31 42.48
N GLU A 252 12.41 7.32 42.00
CA GLU A 252 11.10 7.17 41.34
C GLU A 252 11.24 6.45 39.99
N LYS A 253 12.28 6.78 39.23
CA LYS A 253 12.61 6.08 37.97
C LYS A 253 12.93 4.59 38.22
N LEU A 254 13.66 4.29 39.31
CA LEU A 254 13.92 2.91 39.75
C LEU A 254 12.65 2.19 40.22
N ALA A 255 11.76 2.86 40.97
CA ALA A 255 10.51 2.27 41.45
C ALA A 255 9.55 1.93 40.29
N GLU A 256 9.44 2.81 39.28
CA GLU A 256 8.67 2.55 38.06
C GLU A 256 9.25 1.34 37.30
N ALA A 257 10.57 1.28 37.12
CA ALA A 257 11.24 0.14 36.49
C ALA A 257 10.98 -1.16 37.27
N TRP A 258 11.04 -1.14 38.60
CA TRP A 258 10.70 -2.27 39.47
C TRP A 258 9.23 -2.70 39.36
N GLY A 259 8.31 -1.74 39.23
CA GLY A 259 6.89 -2.02 39.00
C GLY A 259 6.64 -2.73 37.67
N ILE A 260 7.40 -2.37 36.63
CA ILE A 260 7.34 -3.03 35.32
C ILE A 260 7.91 -4.46 35.39
N ILE A 261 8.99 -4.68 36.13
CA ILE A 261 9.56 -6.02 36.37
C ILE A 261 8.53 -6.90 37.10
N LYS A 262 7.92 -6.41 38.18
CA LYS A 262 6.94 -7.17 38.98
C LYS A 262 5.64 -7.49 38.24
N ARG A 263 5.25 -6.66 37.26
CA ARG A 263 4.04 -6.88 36.45
C ARG A 263 4.21 -7.94 35.34
N ASN A 264 5.43 -8.28 34.96
CA ASN A 264 5.68 -9.22 33.87
C ASN A 264 5.98 -10.62 34.40
N GLY A 265 5.13 -11.58 34.03
CA GLY A 265 5.09 -12.93 34.61
C GLY A 265 6.30 -13.84 34.34
N THR A 266 7.34 -13.39 33.62
CA THR A 266 8.56 -14.17 33.38
C THR A 266 9.82 -13.33 33.57
N ILE A 267 10.85 -13.94 34.18
CA ILE A 267 12.17 -13.31 34.43
C ILE A 267 12.83 -12.87 33.12
N PHE A 268 12.70 -13.67 32.05
CA PHE A 268 13.24 -13.35 30.73
C PHE A 268 12.58 -12.11 30.12
N GLY A 269 11.25 -11.99 30.23
CA GLY A 269 10.51 -10.81 29.75
C GLY A 269 10.92 -9.54 30.50
N ALA A 270 11.06 -9.63 31.83
CA ALA A 270 11.53 -8.51 32.64
C ALA A 270 12.96 -8.07 32.27
N ALA A 271 13.88 -9.02 32.10
CA ALA A 271 15.26 -8.73 31.69
C ALA A 271 15.31 -8.05 30.31
N LYS A 272 14.52 -8.51 29.34
CA LYS A 272 14.41 -7.90 28.01
C LYS A 272 13.94 -6.45 28.08
N ILE A 273 12.95 -6.14 28.92
CA ILE A 273 12.44 -4.77 29.08
C ILE A 273 13.49 -3.86 29.69
N VAL A 274 14.17 -4.30 30.76
CA VAL A 274 15.22 -3.50 31.41
C VAL A 274 16.36 -3.22 30.44
N ALA A 275 16.80 -4.22 29.68
CA ALA A 275 17.86 -4.06 28.67
C ALA A 275 17.48 -3.05 27.57
N ASN A 276 16.19 -2.86 27.30
CA ASN A 276 15.69 -1.96 26.25
C ASN A 276 14.99 -0.71 26.78
N ALA A 277 15.10 -0.39 28.08
CA ALA A 277 14.27 0.64 28.72
C ALA A 277 14.38 2.03 28.07
N LYS A 278 15.60 2.47 27.73
CA LYS A 278 15.82 3.76 27.05
C LYS A 278 15.21 3.78 25.64
N LEU A 279 15.34 2.69 24.90
CA LEU A 279 14.76 2.54 23.58
C LEU A 279 13.23 2.58 23.67
N ILE A 280 12.64 1.81 24.59
CA ILE A 280 11.19 1.79 24.85
C ILE A 280 10.68 3.19 25.20
N ALA A 281 11.38 3.93 26.06
CA ALA A 281 11.01 5.28 26.44
C ALA A 281 11.01 6.24 25.23
N LYS A 282 12.06 6.20 24.40
CA LYS A 282 12.15 7.01 23.18
C LYS A 282 11.08 6.63 22.17
N SER A 283 10.85 5.34 21.96
CA SER A 283 9.79 4.85 21.07
C SER A 283 8.40 5.24 21.53
N ARG A 284 8.12 5.23 22.84
CA ARG A 284 6.86 5.72 23.40
C ARG A 284 6.67 7.21 23.14
N ALA A 285 7.73 8.02 23.31
CA ALA A 285 7.67 9.44 22.97
C ALA A 285 7.40 9.65 21.47
N TRP A 286 7.98 8.83 20.60
CA TRP A 286 7.70 8.90 19.16
C TRP A 286 6.25 8.49 18.83
N LEU A 287 5.74 7.45 19.47
CA LEU A 287 4.33 7.05 19.33
C LEU A 287 3.36 8.14 19.81
N ASP A 288 3.68 8.86 20.89
CA ASP A 288 2.91 10.02 21.36
C ASP A 288 2.91 11.18 20.34
N VAL A 289 3.95 11.30 19.52
CA VAL A 289 3.97 12.30 18.45
C VAL A 289 3.02 11.91 17.31
N MET A 290 3.04 10.64 16.86
CA MET A 290 2.32 10.21 15.66
C MET A 290 0.90 9.69 15.90
N ASN A 291 0.68 8.94 16.98
CA ASN A 291 -0.54 8.15 17.24
C ASN A 291 -1.05 8.39 18.68
N SER A 292 -1.09 9.65 19.13
CA SER A 292 -1.55 10.02 20.48
C SER A 292 -3.06 9.85 20.70
N GLY A 293 -3.84 9.54 19.66
CA GLY A 293 -5.29 9.69 19.69
C GLY A 293 -5.75 11.16 19.60
N THR A 294 -4.85 12.08 19.24
CA THR A 294 -5.21 13.47 18.95
C THR A 294 -5.56 13.60 17.47
N TYR A 295 -6.80 13.97 17.19
CA TYR A 295 -7.33 14.04 15.83
C TYR A 295 -7.00 15.37 15.14
N ARG A 296 -7.05 15.34 13.81
CA ARG A 296 -6.94 16.51 12.93
C ARG A 296 -8.30 16.90 12.39
N GLU A 297 -8.43 18.16 12.03
CA GLU A 297 -9.59 18.74 11.36
C GLU A 297 -9.22 19.08 9.92
N TRP A 298 -10.22 19.20 9.05
CA TRP A 298 -10.05 19.57 7.65
C TRP A 298 -9.26 20.88 7.47
N SER A 299 -9.52 21.88 8.32
CA SER A 299 -8.82 23.18 8.33
C SER A 299 -7.30 23.06 8.49
N HIS A 300 -6.81 22.00 9.16
CA HIS A 300 -5.37 21.78 9.34
C HIS A 300 -4.65 21.44 8.02
N LEU A 301 -5.35 21.00 6.96
CA LEU A 301 -4.73 20.66 5.67
C LEU A 301 -3.98 21.84 5.05
N GLU A 302 -4.38 23.08 5.37
CA GLU A 302 -3.67 24.29 4.96
C GLU A 302 -2.23 24.36 5.48
N ILE A 303 -1.92 23.68 6.58
CA ILE A 303 -0.54 23.56 7.08
C ILE A 303 0.28 22.70 6.12
N LEU A 304 -0.26 21.56 5.68
CA LEU A 304 0.46 20.68 4.75
C LEU A 304 0.68 21.35 3.39
N LYS A 305 -0.29 22.13 2.90
CA LYS A 305 -0.15 22.93 1.67
C LYS A 305 0.96 23.99 1.76
N LYS A 306 1.28 24.47 2.97
CA LYS A 306 2.42 25.39 3.20
C LYS A 306 3.76 24.65 3.27
N LEU A 307 3.74 23.38 3.70
CA LEU A 307 4.95 22.57 3.92
C LEU A 307 5.31 21.68 2.71
N TRP A 308 4.39 21.48 1.78
CA TRP A 308 4.54 20.61 0.61
C TRP A 308 3.97 21.29 -0.64
N ASP A 309 4.79 21.42 -1.68
CA ASP A 309 4.46 22.04 -2.97
C ASP A 309 4.16 21.03 -4.08
N GLY A 310 4.31 19.73 -3.80
CA GLY A 310 3.92 18.63 -4.68
C GLY A 310 2.46 18.20 -4.49
N PRO A 311 2.02 17.11 -5.15
CA PRO A 311 0.70 16.55 -4.94
C PRO A 311 0.48 16.11 -3.49
N ILE A 312 -0.71 16.39 -2.96
CA ILE A 312 -1.16 15.93 -1.64
C ILE A 312 -2.38 15.03 -1.83
N VAL A 313 -2.29 13.80 -1.32
CA VAL A 313 -3.28 12.74 -1.50
C VAL A 313 -3.80 12.28 -0.14
N LEU A 314 -5.11 12.29 0.06
CA LEU A 314 -5.72 11.87 1.32
C LEU A 314 -6.07 10.38 1.32
N LYS A 315 -5.49 9.61 2.22
CA LYS A 315 -5.72 8.15 2.36
C LYS A 315 -6.64 7.86 3.54
N GLY A 316 -7.62 6.98 3.31
CA GLY A 316 -8.59 6.55 4.32
C GLY A 316 -10.01 7.03 4.05
N ILE A 317 -10.26 7.64 2.88
CA ILE A 317 -11.58 8.14 2.49
C ILE A 317 -12.49 6.95 2.17
N GLN A 318 -13.69 6.93 2.77
CA GLN A 318 -14.71 5.90 2.55
C GLN A 318 -16.10 6.48 2.26
N THR A 319 -16.26 7.79 2.26
CA THR A 319 -17.56 8.45 2.04
C THR A 319 -17.50 9.46 0.89
N VAL A 320 -18.62 9.65 0.21
CA VAL A 320 -18.78 10.70 -0.81
C VAL A 320 -18.60 12.09 -0.21
N GLU A 321 -19.10 12.31 1.02
CA GLU A 321 -18.99 13.60 1.70
C GLU A 321 -17.53 13.99 1.93
N ASP A 322 -16.70 13.09 2.46
CA ASP A 322 -15.29 13.36 2.69
C ASP A 322 -14.52 13.52 1.37
N ALA A 323 -14.91 12.79 0.31
CA ALA A 323 -14.33 12.97 -1.02
C ALA A 323 -14.64 14.36 -1.61
N ARG A 324 -15.87 14.86 -1.43
CA ARG A 324 -16.24 16.23 -1.83
C ARG A 324 -15.46 17.27 -1.04
N ARG A 325 -15.32 17.10 0.28
CA ARG A 325 -14.47 17.97 1.11
C ARG A 325 -13.02 17.96 0.65
N ALA A 326 -12.46 16.80 0.30
CA ALA A 326 -11.11 16.73 -0.24
C ALA A 326 -10.94 17.57 -1.52
N ALA A 327 -11.95 17.56 -2.41
CA ALA A 327 -11.97 18.42 -3.59
C ALA A 327 -12.09 19.91 -3.23
N GLU A 328 -12.96 20.28 -2.27
CA GLU A 328 -13.12 21.66 -1.79
C GLU A 328 -11.82 22.25 -1.21
N TYR A 329 -11.04 21.44 -0.49
CA TYR A 329 -9.74 21.84 0.06
C TYR A 329 -8.60 21.85 -0.99
N GLY A 330 -8.90 21.48 -2.23
CA GLY A 330 -7.96 21.49 -3.35
C GLY A 330 -6.90 20.39 -3.26
N MET A 331 -7.26 19.23 -2.71
CA MET A 331 -6.37 18.07 -2.67
C MET A 331 -6.13 17.53 -4.09
N SER A 332 -4.92 17.00 -4.33
CA SER A 332 -4.56 16.46 -5.64
C SER A 332 -5.20 15.10 -5.90
N GLY A 333 -5.42 14.32 -4.83
CA GLY A 333 -6.02 13.00 -4.93
C GLY A 333 -6.62 12.50 -3.64
N ILE A 334 -7.34 11.39 -3.75
CA ILE A 334 -7.73 10.54 -2.62
C ILE A 334 -7.28 9.10 -2.87
N ILE A 335 -7.00 8.37 -1.80
CA ILE A 335 -6.92 6.91 -1.81
C ILE A 335 -8.14 6.40 -1.03
N VAL A 336 -9.08 5.81 -1.76
CA VAL A 336 -10.23 5.12 -1.17
C VAL A 336 -9.72 3.87 -0.47
N SER A 337 -9.82 3.86 0.86
CA SER A 337 -9.14 2.90 1.73
C SER A 337 -9.86 2.79 3.08
N ASN A 338 -9.92 1.58 3.64
CA ASN A 338 -10.22 1.35 5.06
C ASN A 338 -9.05 0.68 5.79
N HIS A 339 -7.84 1.00 5.35
CA HIS A 339 -6.59 0.46 5.91
C HIS A 339 -6.51 -1.07 5.84
N GLY A 340 -7.12 -1.69 4.84
CA GLY A 340 -7.18 -3.15 4.68
C GLY A 340 -8.00 -3.84 5.78
N GLY A 341 -8.99 -3.15 6.36
CA GLY A 341 -9.82 -3.65 7.46
C GLY A 341 -9.12 -3.65 8.82
N ARG A 342 -8.01 -2.91 8.97
CA ARG A 342 -7.16 -2.94 10.18
C ARG A 342 -7.52 -1.88 11.23
N GLN A 343 -8.42 -0.96 10.89
CA GLN A 343 -8.78 0.17 11.74
C GLN A 343 -10.21 0.09 12.29
N LEU A 344 -11.22 0.38 11.46
CA LEU A 344 -12.63 0.25 11.85
C LEU A 344 -13.20 -1.08 11.32
N ASP A 345 -13.63 -1.95 12.23
CA ASP A 345 -14.39 -3.16 11.87
C ASP A 345 -15.89 -2.87 11.89
N GLY A 346 -16.62 -3.44 10.94
CA GLY A 346 -18.01 -3.06 10.64
C GLY A 346 -18.16 -1.91 9.65
N ALA A 347 -17.05 -1.40 9.10
CA ALA A 347 -17.07 -0.45 8.00
C ALA A 347 -17.50 -1.11 6.67
N ILE A 348 -17.98 -0.29 5.74
CA ILE A 348 -18.22 -0.65 4.34
C ILE A 348 -16.95 -1.26 3.70
N ALA A 349 -17.13 -2.16 2.73
CA ALA A 349 -16.01 -2.63 1.93
C ALA A 349 -15.45 -1.46 1.09
N SER A 350 -14.13 -1.36 1.02
CA SER A 350 -13.48 -0.23 0.34
C SER A 350 -13.88 -0.14 -1.14
N LEU A 351 -14.09 -1.29 -1.81
CA LEU A 351 -14.50 -1.33 -3.21
C LEU A 351 -15.92 -0.77 -3.43
N ASP A 352 -16.82 -0.97 -2.46
CA ASP A 352 -18.17 -0.42 -2.51
C ASP A 352 -18.12 1.10 -2.31
N ALA A 353 -17.30 1.57 -1.36
CA ALA A 353 -17.02 3.00 -1.20
C ALA A 353 -16.44 3.63 -2.49
N LEU A 354 -15.53 2.92 -3.18
CA LEU A 354 -15.01 3.38 -4.48
C LEU A 354 -16.13 3.51 -5.51
N ALA A 355 -17.02 2.52 -5.58
CA ALA A 355 -18.14 2.52 -6.51
C ALA A 355 -19.09 3.71 -6.27
N GLU A 356 -19.30 4.14 -5.03
CA GLU A 356 -20.11 5.32 -4.70
C GLU A 356 -19.35 6.62 -4.97
N ILE A 357 -18.14 6.76 -4.45
CA ILE A 357 -17.32 7.98 -4.57
C ILE A 357 -17.05 8.34 -6.02
N ALA A 358 -16.65 7.37 -6.85
CA ALA A 358 -16.35 7.61 -8.25
C ALA A 358 -17.60 7.78 -9.13
N ALA A 359 -18.80 7.50 -8.60
CA ALA A 359 -20.06 7.79 -9.30
C ALA A 359 -20.54 9.22 -9.05
N ASP A 360 -20.07 9.87 -7.98
CA ASP A 360 -20.49 11.21 -7.60
C ASP A 360 -20.06 12.29 -8.61
N GLU A 361 -21.01 13.12 -9.06
CA GLU A 361 -20.76 14.13 -10.09
C GLU A 361 -19.84 15.26 -9.62
N THR A 362 -19.88 15.63 -8.33
CA THR A 362 -18.98 16.64 -7.76
C THR A 362 -17.54 16.11 -7.73
N VAL A 363 -17.35 14.86 -7.33
CA VAL A 363 -16.02 14.23 -7.34
C VAL A 363 -15.50 14.08 -8.78
N LYS A 364 -16.33 13.59 -9.72
CA LYS A 364 -15.95 13.44 -11.13
C LYS A 364 -15.56 14.75 -11.81
N SER A 365 -16.24 15.85 -11.50
CA SER A 365 -15.97 17.17 -12.08
C SER A 365 -14.80 17.89 -11.42
N SER A 366 -14.28 17.37 -10.31
CA SER A 366 -13.07 17.88 -9.68
C SER A 366 -11.81 17.51 -10.48
N SER A 367 -10.70 18.20 -10.23
CA SER A 367 -9.38 17.86 -10.77
C SER A 367 -8.66 16.76 -9.98
N MET A 368 -9.34 16.15 -9.01
CA MET A 368 -8.76 15.21 -8.06
C MET A 368 -8.71 13.81 -8.65
N ASP A 369 -7.57 13.12 -8.49
CA ASP A 369 -7.46 11.73 -8.91
C ASP A 369 -7.86 10.76 -7.80
N ILE A 370 -8.55 9.68 -8.19
CA ILE A 370 -8.98 8.62 -7.28
C ILE A 370 -8.03 7.44 -7.42
N LEU A 371 -7.37 7.09 -6.32
CA LEU A 371 -6.60 5.87 -6.17
C LEU A 371 -7.34 4.93 -5.22
N PHE A 372 -6.97 3.65 -5.22
CA PHE A 372 -7.70 2.64 -4.45
C PHE A 372 -6.78 1.64 -3.76
N ASP A 373 -7.09 1.24 -2.53
CA ASP A 373 -6.48 0.09 -1.87
C ASP A 373 -7.51 -0.75 -1.09
N SER A 374 -7.03 -1.77 -0.37
CA SER A 374 -7.82 -2.65 0.50
C SER A 374 -8.60 -3.73 -0.24
N GLY A 375 -7.89 -4.77 -0.69
CA GLY A 375 -8.50 -6.03 -1.15
C GLY A 375 -7.83 -6.66 -2.37
N ILE A 376 -7.07 -5.89 -3.16
CA ILE A 376 -6.40 -6.36 -4.39
C ILE A 376 -5.54 -7.61 -4.15
N ARG A 377 -5.75 -8.68 -4.93
CA ARG A 377 -4.97 -9.92 -4.92
C ARG A 377 -4.58 -10.42 -6.31
N THR A 378 -5.31 -10.04 -7.35
CA THR A 378 -5.15 -10.50 -8.74
C THR A 378 -5.21 -9.32 -9.70
N GLY A 379 -4.79 -9.55 -10.95
CA GLY A 379 -4.94 -8.59 -12.04
C GLY A 379 -6.40 -8.28 -12.34
N SER A 380 -7.31 -9.24 -12.16
CA SER A 380 -8.74 -9.00 -12.32
C SER A 380 -9.29 -7.99 -11.29
N ASP A 381 -8.77 -8.01 -10.06
CA ASP A 381 -9.14 -7.05 -9.02
C ASP A 381 -8.68 -5.63 -9.40
N VAL A 382 -7.47 -5.52 -9.98
CA VAL A 382 -6.97 -4.25 -10.53
C VAL A 382 -7.95 -3.71 -11.57
N LEU A 383 -8.30 -4.50 -12.58
CA LEU A 383 -9.19 -4.05 -13.65
C LEU A 383 -10.60 -3.69 -13.15
N LYS A 384 -11.13 -4.41 -12.16
CA LYS A 384 -12.43 -4.08 -11.54
C LYS A 384 -12.39 -2.74 -10.81
N ALA A 385 -11.33 -2.46 -10.05
CA ALA A 385 -11.16 -1.16 -9.38
C ALA A 385 -11.00 -0.03 -10.39
N LEU A 386 -10.24 -0.24 -11.48
CA LEU A 386 -10.12 0.74 -12.56
C LEU A 386 -11.47 1.01 -13.25
N ALA A 387 -12.22 -0.04 -13.55
CA ALA A 387 -13.56 0.07 -14.13
C ALA A 387 -14.54 0.85 -13.26
N LEU A 388 -14.41 0.78 -11.94
CA LEU A 388 -15.22 1.55 -11.00
C LEU A 388 -14.81 3.03 -10.90
N GLY A 389 -13.64 3.40 -11.39
CA GLY A 389 -13.18 4.79 -11.51
C GLY A 389 -11.88 5.12 -10.77
N ALA A 390 -11.19 4.13 -10.20
CA ALA A 390 -9.82 4.36 -9.75
C ALA A 390 -8.89 4.56 -10.97
N LYS A 391 -7.89 5.44 -10.86
CA LYS A 391 -6.82 5.59 -11.87
C LYS A 391 -5.66 4.62 -11.64
N ALA A 392 -5.42 4.27 -10.39
CA ALA A 392 -4.39 3.31 -10.00
C ALA A 392 -4.76 2.65 -8.67
N VAL A 393 -4.17 1.48 -8.40
CA VAL A 393 -4.38 0.72 -7.17
C VAL A 393 -3.08 0.56 -6.38
N LEU A 394 -3.21 0.44 -5.06
CA LEU A 394 -2.10 0.20 -4.15
C LEU A 394 -2.20 -1.22 -3.59
N VAL A 395 -1.08 -1.94 -3.61
CA VAL A 395 -0.97 -3.31 -3.13
C VAL A 395 -0.22 -3.32 -1.81
N ALA A 396 -0.71 -4.06 -0.81
CA ALA A 396 -0.14 -4.12 0.55
C ALA A 396 0.31 -5.55 0.93
N ARG A 397 -0.57 -6.32 1.59
CA ARG A 397 -0.27 -7.67 2.10
C ARG A 397 0.42 -8.59 1.07
N PRO A 398 0.05 -8.62 -0.22
CA PRO A 398 0.76 -9.45 -1.20
C PRO A 398 2.26 -9.19 -1.26
N TYR A 399 2.71 -7.94 -1.33
CA TYR A 399 4.15 -7.65 -1.40
C TYR A 399 4.85 -7.92 -0.06
N MET A 400 4.17 -7.71 1.08
CA MET A 400 4.70 -8.08 2.39
C MET A 400 4.89 -9.59 2.53
N TYR A 401 4.01 -10.37 1.92
CA TYR A 401 4.17 -11.82 1.84
C TYR A 401 5.35 -12.19 0.93
N GLY A 402 5.50 -11.53 -0.22
CA GLY A 402 6.69 -11.66 -1.05
C GLY A 402 7.98 -11.36 -0.29
N LEU A 403 8.00 -10.26 0.47
CA LEU A 403 9.12 -9.86 1.30
C LEU A 403 9.49 -10.94 2.33
N ALA A 404 8.50 -11.52 3.01
CA ALA A 404 8.72 -12.62 3.96
C ALA A 404 9.25 -13.91 3.29
N ILE A 405 8.80 -14.21 2.09
CA ILE A 405 9.16 -15.44 1.38
C ILE A 405 10.61 -15.40 0.88
N GLY A 406 11.06 -14.24 0.36
CA GLY A 406 12.33 -14.17 -0.36
C GLY A 406 12.97 -12.78 -0.46
N GLY A 407 12.67 -11.88 0.48
CA GLY A 407 13.25 -10.54 0.48
C GLY A 407 12.89 -9.76 -0.78
N GLN A 408 13.87 -9.07 -1.37
CA GLN A 408 13.71 -8.30 -2.61
C GLN A 408 13.11 -9.15 -3.75
N HIS A 409 13.69 -10.34 -4.03
CA HIS A 409 13.22 -11.20 -5.13
C HIS A 409 11.78 -11.67 -4.95
N GLY A 410 11.34 -11.87 -3.70
CA GLY A 410 9.95 -12.24 -3.43
C GLY A 410 8.98 -11.08 -3.67
N VAL A 411 9.37 -9.84 -3.34
CA VAL A 411 8.60 -8.64 -3.69
C VAL A 411 8.53 -8.47 -5.21
N GLU A 412 9.66 -8.57 -5.91
CA GLU A 412 9.71 -8.50 -7.38
C GLU A 412 8.81 -9.53 -8.03
N HIS A 413 8.85 -10.79 -7.57
CA HIS A 413 8.01 -11.86 -8.07
C HIS A 413 6.52 -11.55 -7.93
N VAL A 414 6.07 -11.10 -6.75
CA VAL A 414 4.67 -10.75 -6.51
C VAL A 414 4.22 -9.60 -7.42
N LEU A 415 5.03 -8.55 -7.54
CA LEU A 415 4.70 -7.41 -8.39
C LEU A 415 4.68 -7.80 -9.88
N ARG A 416 5.64 -8.59 -10.35
CA ARG A 416 5.66 -9.11 -11.73
C ARG A 416 4.46 -10.02 -12.02
N CYS A 417 4.04 -10.86 -11.06
CA CYS A 417 2.81 -11.65 -11.19
C CYS A 417 1.57 -10.77 -11.35
N LEU A 418 1.40 -9.76 -10.49
CA LEU A 418 0.24 -8.86 -10.56
C LEU A 418 0.22 -8.04 -11.86
N LEU A 419 1.37 -7.55 -12.32
CA LEU A 419 1.49 -6.81 -13.57
C LEU A 419 1.21 -7.70 -14.79
N ALA A 420 1.78 -8.91 -14.83
CA ALA A 420 1.55 -9.87 -15.91
C ALA A 420 0.08 -10.30 -15.98
N ASP A 421 -0.53 -10.60 -14.82
CA ASP A 421 -1.94 -10.98 -14.74
C ASP A 421 -2.85 -9.80 -15.15
N THR A 422 -2.52 -8.57 -14.76
CA THR A 422 -3.25 -7.36 -15.20
C THR A 422 -3.15 -7.16 -16.72
N ASP A 423 -1.95 -7.27 -17.29
CA ASP A 423 -1.72 -7.11 -18.73
C ASP A 423 -2.44 -8.20 -19.56
N ASN A 424 -2.34 -9.46 -19.13
CA ASN A 424 -3.05 -10.58 -19.76
C ASN A 424 -4.57 -10.43 -19.63
N SER A 425 -5.06 -10.06 -18.45
CA SER A 425 -6.49 -9.86 -18.21
C SER A 425 -7.03 -8.70 -19.05
N LEU A 426 -6.25 -7.64 -19.27
CA LEU A 426 -6.65 -6.52 -20.14
C LEU A 426 -6.79 -6.97 -21.59
N ALA A 427 -5.85 -7.80 -22.08
CA ALA A 427 -5.93 -8.41 -23.40
C ALA A 427 -7.20 -9.26 -23.54
N ASN A 428 -7.44 -10.13 -22.56
CA ASN A 428 -8.60 -11.05 -22.53
C ASN A 428 -9.92 -10.33 -22.32
N LEU A 429 -9.92 -9.14 -21.72
CA LEU A 429 -11.08 -8.26 -21.64
C LEU A 429 -11.43 -7.64 -23.01
N GLY A 430 -10.49 -7.66 -23.96
CA GLY A 430 -10.66 -7.04 -25.26
C GLY A 430 -10.43 -5.52 -25.22
N LYS A 431 -9.45 -5.07 -24.44
CA LYS A 431 -9.10 -3.64 -24.30
C LYS A 431 -7.65 -3.39 -24.69
N ARG A 432 -7.39 -2.25 -25.34
CA ARG A 432 -6.05 -1.85 -25.79
C ARG A 432 -5.38 -0.91 -24.79
N SER A 433 -6.14 -0.19 -23.99
CA SER A 433 -5.63 0.60 -22.89
C SER A 433 -6.47 0.43 -21.64
N ILE A 434 -5.85 0.59 -20.48
CA ILE A 434 -6.60 0.76 -19.22
C ILE A 434 -7.52 1.99 -19.24
N LYS A 435 -7.24 2.98 -20.10
CA LYS A 435 -8.09 4.16 -20.31
C LYS A 435 -9.43 3.81 -20.99
N ASP A 436 -9.50 2.65 -21.64
CA ASP A 436 -10.71 2.17 -22.32
C ASP A 436 -11.66 1.41 -21.38
N ILE A 437 -11.25 1.21 -20.12
CA ILE A 437 -12.03 0.48 -19.12
C ILE A 437 -12.97 1.44 -18.40
N GLY A 438 -14.22 1.03 -18.24
CA GLY A 438 -15.16 1.73 -17.37
C GLY A 438 -16.25 0.81 -16.82
N ARG A 439 -17.23 1.42 -16.13
CA ARG A 439 -18.34 0.68 -15.49
C ARG A 439 -19.14 -0.17 -16.47
N GLY A 440 -19.18 0.23 -17.74
CA GLY A 440 -19.81 -0.52 -18.82
C GLY A 440 -19.17 -1.88 -19.09
N ASP A 441 -17.94 -2.12 -18.64
CA ASP A 441 -17.23 -3.39 -18.75
C ASP A 441 -17.51 -4.33 -17.57
N LEU A 442 -18.29 -3.88 -16.59
CA LEU A 442 -18.72 -4.67 -15.45
C LEU A 442 -20.16 -5.16 -15.60
N GLN A 443 -20.44 -6.28 -14.96
CA GLN A 443 -21.76 -6.77 -14.64
C GLN A 443 -21.80 -7.05 -13.14
N ILE A 444 -22.78 -6.49 -12.44
CA ILE A 444 -23.04 -6.86 -11.05
C ILE A 444 -23.60 -8.29 -11.05
N ARG A 445 -23.06 -9.14 -10.18
CA ARG A 445 -23.50 -10.51 -9.98
C ARG A 445 -24.96 -10.52 -9.51
N GLY A 446 -25.88 -10.70 -10.45
CA GLY A 446 -27.29 -10.98 -10.18
C GLY A 446 -27.55 -12.49 -10.11
N GLU A 447 -28.78 -12.86 -9.75
CA GLU A 447 -29.26 -14.22 -10.00
C GLU A 447 -29.11 -14.52 -11.49
N ALA A 448 -28.50 -15.66 -11.82
CA ALA A 448 -28.35 -16.09 -13.20
C ALA A 448 -29.73 -16.07 -13.87
N LYS A 449 -29.83 -15.58 -15.10
CA LYS A 449 -31.08 -15.60 -15.88
C LYS A 449 -31.44 -17.01 -16.40
N LEU A 450 -31.09 -18.05 -15.63
CA LEU A 450 -31.33 -19.45 -15.95
C LEU A 450 -32.49 -19.99 -15.11
#